data_AF-A0A5R9KPN2-F1
#
_entry.id   AF-A0A5R9KPN2-F1
#
_cell.length_a   1.000
_cell.length_b   1.000
_cell.length_c   1.000
_cell.angle_alpha   90.00
_cell.angle_beta   90.00
_cell.angle_gamma   90.00
#
_symmetry.space_group_name_H-M   'P 1'
#
loop_
_entity.id
_entity.type
_entity.pdbx_description
1 polymer ?
#
loop_
_entity_poly.entity_id
_entity_poly.type
_entity_poly.pdbx_seq_one_letter_code
_entity_poly.pdbx_strand_id
1 'polypeptide(L)'
;MNPRIKKILSVSPFTVKALWSDDHVRQIDFGSLLSEYFEKEESLFYKILQPDTFINAKTDGKTIYWDNITKMKDYSGAMIDAPLDFDPDVLFDQAEFIS
;
A
#
# COMPACT_ATOMS: atom_id res chain seq x y z
N MET A 1 8.53 11.60 14.57
CA MET A 1 8.13 10.46 13.72
C MET A 1 6.74 10.78 13.20
N ASN A 2 6.51 10.64 11.90
CA ASN A 2 5.18 10.91 11.35
C ASN A 2 4.17 9.89 11.91
N PRO A 3 2.88 10.25 11.98
CA PRO A 3 1.81 9.31 12.29
C PRO A 3 1.91 8.04 11.44
N ARG A 4 1.43 6.92 11.99
CA ARG A 4 1.41 5.61 11.34
C ARG A 4 -0.03 5.16 11.09
N ILE A 5 -0.22 4.24 10.14
CA ILE A 5 -1.55 3.73 9.82
C ILE A 5 -2.00 2.79 10.92
N LYS A 6 -3.11 3.11 11.59
CA LYS A 6 -3.70 2.32 12.69
C LYS A 6 -4.69 1.29 12.16
N LYS A 7 -5.53 1.68 11.19
CA LYS A 7 -6.58 0.83 10.62
C LYS A 7 -7.01 1.34 9.25
N ILE A 8 -7.19 0.43 8.29
CA ILE A 8 -7.87 0.72 7.02
C ILE A 8 -9.39 0.81 7.29
N LEU A 9 -10.00 1.90 6.86
CA LEU A 9 -11.45 2.15 6.98
C LEU A 9 -12.19 1.73 5.72
N SER A 10 -11.63 2.00 4.55
CA SER A 10 -12.17 1.56 3.26
C SER A 10 -11.09 1.50 2.20
N VAL A 11 -11.27 0.61 1.22
CA VAL A 11 -10.44 0.48 0.02
C VAL A 11 -11.33 0.57 -1.21
N SER A 12 -10.99 1.43 -2.14
CA SER A 12 -11.57 1.53 -3.47
C SER A 12 -10.43 1.55 -4.50
N PRO A 13 -10.58 1.08 -5.73
CA PRO A 13 -9.55 1.31 -6.76
C PRO A 13 -9.41 2.82 -7.05
N PHE A 14 -8.26 3.49 -6.89
CA PHE A 14 -6.95 3.10 -6.33
C PHE A 14 -6.62 3.92 -5.06
N THR A 15 -7.61 4.04 -4.19
CA THR A 15 -7.61 4.92 -3.02
C THR A 15 -7.80 4.12 -1.74
N VAL A 16 -6.98 4.39 -0.73
CA VAL A 16 -7.12 3.82 0.61
C VAL A 16 -7.46 4.92 1.61
N LYS A 17 -8.53 4.71 2.38
CA LYS A 17 -8.89 5.55 3.52
C LYS A 17 -8.48 4.86 4.80
N ALA A 18 -7.74 5.54 5.66
CA ALA A 18 -7.22 4.97 6.89
C ALA A 18 -7.31 5.92 8.08
N LEU A 19 -7.49 5.34 9.27
CA LEU A 19 -7.29 5.99 10.55
C LEU A 19 -5.79 5.92 10.89
N TRP A 20 -5.23 7.04 11.32
CA TRP A 20 -3.82 7.16 11.68
C TRP A 20 -3.63 7.20 13.20
N SER A 21 -2.38 7.06 13.65
CA SER A 21 -2.02 7.02 15.07
C SER A 21 -2.23 8.33 15.82
N ASP A 22 -2.44 9.43 15.10
CA ASP A 22 -2.85 10.73 15.65
C ASP A 22 -4.37 10.94 15.61
N ASP A 23 -5.12 9.84 15.45
CA ASP A 23 -6.58 9.75 15.42
C ASP A 23 -7.27 10.56 14.30
N HIS A 24 -6.51 11.02 13.31
CA HIS A 24 -7.06 11.65 12.11
C HIS A 24 -7.29 10.63 11.00
N VAL A 25 -8.29 10.92 10.16
CA VAL A 25 -8.60 10.12 8.97
C VAL A 25 -7.96 10.77 7.76
N ARG A 26 -7.16 9.99 7.03
CA ARG A 26 -6.56 10.45 5.78
C ARG A 26 -6.83 9.48 4.64
N GLN A 27 -6.73 10.02 3.44
CA GLN A 27 -6.88 9.31 2.19
C GLN A 27 -5.55 9.30 1.44
N ILE A 28 -5.19 8.16 0.88
CA ILE A 28 -4.02 8.02 0.00
C ILE A 28 -4.53 7.61 -1.37
N ASP A 29 -4.21 8.38 -2.41
CA ASP A 29 -4.49 8.04 -3.81
C ASP A 29 -3.27 7.39 -4.46
N PHE A 30 -3.28 6.06 -4.52
CA PHE A 30 -2.22 5.27 -5.16
C PHE A 30 -2.24 5.39 -6.68
N GLY A 31 -3.38 5.73 -7.28
CA GLY A 31 -3.48 5.97 -8.72
C GLY A 31 -2.63 7.17 -9.12
N SER A 32 -2.72 8.26 -8.36
CA SER A 32 -1.87 9.43 -8.56
C SER A 32 -0.40 9.14 -8.21
N LEU A 33 -0.15 8.53 -7.04
CA LEU A 33 1.20 8.21 -6.54
C LEU A 33 2.00 7.30 -7.49
N LEU A 34 1.35 6.33 -8.11
CA LEU A 34 1.99 5.32 -8.96
C LEU A 34 1.60 5.46 -10.43
N SER A 35 1.17 6.65 -10.84
CA SER A 35 0.63 6.92 -12.18
C SER A 35 1.56 6.49 -13.31
N GLU A 36 2.87 6.59 -13.12
CA GLU A 36 3.86 6.17 -14.13
C GLU A 36 3.97 4.64 -14.33
N TYR A 37 3.30 3.83 -13.49
CA TYR A 37 3.37 2.37 -13.51
C TYR A 37 2.14 1.68 -14.10
N PHE A 38 1.11 2.44 -14.50
CA PHE A 38 -0.12 1.87 -15.09
C PHE A 38 0.10 1.05 -16.36
N GLU A 39 1.18 1.30 -17.09
CA GLU A 39 1.49 0.63 -18.36
C GLU A 39 2.79 -0.20 -18.30
N LYS A 40 3.42 -0.30 -17.12
CA LYS A 40 4.69 -1.01 -16.93
C LYS A 40 4.43 -2.42 -16.39
N GLU A 41 3.94 -3.33 -17.24
CA GLU A 41 3.51 -4.69 -16.84
C GLU A 41 4.59 -5.49 -16.09
N GLU A 42 5.87 -5.20 -16.35
CA GLU A 42 7.01 -5.80 -15.65
C GLU A 42 7.22 -5.30 -14.22
N SER A 43 6.63 -4.15 -13.87
CA SER A 43 6.75 -3.54 -12.55
C SER A 43 5.91 -4.28 -11.51
N LEU A 44 6.44 -4.40 -10.30
CA LEU A 44 5.68 -4.90 -9.15
C LEU A 44 4.48 -3.98 -8.83
N PHE A 45 4.61 -2.67 -9.10
CA PHE A 45 3.53 -1.71 -8.86
C PHE A 45 2.37 -1.89 -9.84
N TYR A 46 2.62 -2.33 -11.06
CA TYR A 46 1.55 -2.64 -12.02
C TYR A 46 0.59 -3.71 -11.49
N LYS A 47 1.12 -4.70 -10.74
CA LYS A 47 0.32 -5.77 -10.15
C LYS A 47 -0.70 -5.26 -9.14
N ILE A 48 -0.30 -4.31 -8.28
CA ILE A 48 -1.23 -3.70 -7.31
C ILE A 48 -2.14 -2.67 -7.98
N LEU A 49 -1.74 -2.08 -9.12
CA LEU A 49 -2.59 -1.22 -9.94
C LEU A 49 -3.61 -1.98 -10.80
N GLN A 50 -3.87 -3.25 -10.49
CA GLN A 50 -5.05 -3.97 -10.97
C GLN A 50 -6.17 -3.86 -9.94
N PRO A 51 -7.39 -3.41 -10.30
CA PRO A 51 -8.47 -3.18 -9.34
C PRO A 51 -8.72 -4.37 -8.39
N ASP A 52 -8.75 -5.59 -8.94
CA ASP A 52 -8.99 -6.82 -8.18
C ASP A 52 -7.87 -7.15 -7.20
N THR A 53 -6.63 -6.77 -7.51
CA THR A 53 -5.50 -6.89 -6.58
C THR A 53 -5.56 -5.77 -5.54
N PHE A 54 -5.82 -4.54 -5.98
CA PHE A 54 -5.76 -3.35 -5.14
C PHE A 54 -6.71 -3.43 -3.95
N ILE A 55 -7.93 -3.92 -4.16
CA ILE A 55 -8.95 -4.04 -3.10
C ILE A 55 -8.51 -4.94 -1.94
N ASN A 56 -7.51 -5.80 -2.14
CA ASN A 56 -6.98 -6.69 -1.11
C ASN A 56 -5.90 -6.05 -0.22
N ALA A 57 -5.78 -4.72 -0.24
CA ALA A 57 -4.86 -3.97 0.62
C ALA A 57 -5.08 -4.30 2.10
N LYS A 58 -3.99 -4.51 2.83
CA LYS A 58 -3.98 -4.84 4.25
C LYS A 58 -3.12 -3.86 5.03
N THR A 59 -3.25 -3.88 6.34
CA THR A 59 -2.38 -3.13 7.25
C THR A 59 -2.00 -4.00 8.44
N ASP A 60 -0.78 -3.81 8.94
CA ASP A 60 -0.23 -4.44 10.14
C ASP A 60 -0.31 -3.51 11.36
N GLY A 61 -1.01 -2.37 11.24
CA GLY A 61 -1.03 -1.31 12.24
C GLY A 61 0.18 -0.38 12.18
N LYS A 62 0.95 -0.40 11.09
CA LYS A 62 2.03 0.54 10.81
C LYS A 62 1.99 1.08 9.38
N THR A 63 1.79 0.20 8.40
CA THR A 63 1.79 0.55 6.97
C THR A 63 0.64 -0.12 6.20
N ILE A 64 0.55 0.12 4.89
CA ILE A 64 -0.29 -0.61 3.94
C ILE A 64 0.58 -1.56 3.12
N TYR A 65 0.09 -2.78 2.92
CA TYR A 65 0.74 -3.79 2.10
C TYR A 65 -0.26 -4.65 1.32
N TRP A 66 0.27 -5.34 0.30
CA TRP A 66 -0.44 -6.37 -0.46
C TRP A 66 0.35 -7.68 -0.41
N ASP A 67 -0.32 -8.79 -0.11
CA ASP A 67 0.31 -10.11 -0.07
C ASP A 67 0.61 -10.64 -1.47
N ASN A 68 1.61 -11.52 -1.59
CA ASN A 68 1.94 -12.29 -2.78
C ASN A 68 2.23 -11.45 -4.04
N ILE A 69 2.77 -10.23 -3.87
CA ILE A 69 3.10 -9.35 -4.99
C ILE A 69 4.55 -9.58 -5.47
N THR A 70 5.48 -9.74 -4.53
CA THR A 70 6.90 -9.91 -4.78
C THR A 70 7.37 -11.30 -4.39
N LYS A 71 8.62 -11.62 -4.72
CA LYS A 71 9.28 -12.85 -4.30
C LYS A 71 10.59 -12.52 -3.60
N MET A 72 10.90 -13.26 -2.54
CA MET A 72 12.17 -13.14 -1.82
C MET A 72 12.83 -14.50 -1.70
N LYS A 73 14.15 -14.51 -1.55
CA LYS A 73 14.89 -15.71 -1.17
C LYS A 73 14.82 -15.88 0.34
N ASP A 74 14.44 -17.06 0.78
CA ASP A 74 14.54 -17.44 2.18
C ASP A 74 15.99 -17.83 2.54
N TYR A 75 16.22 -18.18 3.81
CA TYR A 75 17.53 -18.60 4.31
C TYR A 75 18.04 -19.91 3.70
N SER A 76 17.17 -20.70 3.08
CA SER A 76 17.52 -21.94 2.37
C SER A 76 17.86 -21.70 0.89
N GLY A 77 17.65 -20.48 0.40
CA GLY A 77 17.81 -20.10 -1.01
C GLY A 77 16.57 -20.37 -1.86
N ALA A 78 15.47 -20.84 -1.27
CA ALA A 78 14.20 -21.02 -1.95
C ALA A 78 13.49 -19.69 -2.18
N MET A 79 12.82 -19.55 -3.33
CA MET A 79 11.99 -18.39 -3.63
C MET A 79 10.62 -18.56 -2.96
N ILE A 80 10.27 -17.65 -2.06
CA ILE A 80 8.96 -17.58 -1.40
C ILE A 80 8.23 -16.30 -1.80
N ASP A 81 6.91 -16.36 -1.80
CA ASP A 81 6.07 -15.19 -2.01
C ASP A 81 6.20 -14.23 -0.82
N ALA A 82 6.21 -12.94 -1.12
CA ALA A 82 6.39 -11.89 -0.13
C ALA A 82 5.42 -10.71 -0.40
N PRO A 83 5.06 -9.97 0.65
CA PRO A 83 4.21 -8.80 0.51
C PRO A 83 4.98 -7.65 -0.16
N LEU A 84 4.24 -6.77 -0.82
CA LEU A 84 4.72 -5.44 -1.18
C LEU A 84 4.13 -4.44 -0.19
N ASP A 85 4.97 -3.85 0.64
CA ASP A 85 4.64 -2.78 1.58
C ASP A 85 5.22 -1.44 1.12
N PHE A 86 4.63 -0.36 1.63
CA PHE A 86 5.12 1.00 1.40
C PHE A 86 5.76 1.56 2.66
N ASP A 87 6.72 2.46 2.49
CA ASP A 87 7.27 3.19 3.63
C ASP A 87 6.16 4.07 4.25
N PRO A 88 5.90 3.97 5.57
CA PRO A 88 4.84 4.73 6.22
C PRO A 88 5.08 6.25 6.20
N ASP A 89 6.32 6.72 6.09
CA ASP A 89 6.62 8.14 5.93
C ASP A 89 6.25 8.63 4.52
N VAL A 90 6.52 7.82 3.48
CA VAL A 90 6.06 8.12 2.11
C VAL A 90 4.54 8.15 2.04
N LEU A 91 3.87 7.18 2.67
CA LEU A 91 2.41 7.17 2.73
C LEU A 91 1.86 8.42 3.43
N PHE A 92 2.54 8.91 4.48
CA PHE A 92 2.11 10.11 5.20
C PHE A 92 2.22 11.37 4.34
N ASP A 93 3.32 11.52 3.62
CA ASP A 93 3.57 12.69 2.75
C ASP A 93 2.57 12.77 1.58
N GLN A 94 2.03 11.63 1.16
CA GLN A 94 1.03 11.53 0.08
C GLN A 94 -0.41 11.51 0.60
N ALA A 95 -0.61 11.50 1.93
CA ALA A 95 -1.93 11.38 2.51
C ALA A 95 -2.62 12.75 2.64
N GLU A 96 -3.85 12.82 2.19
CA GLU A 96 -4.69 14.01 2.32
C GLU A 96 -5.64 13.87 3.50
N PHE A 97 -5.70 14.91 4.35
CA PHE A 97 -6.71 15.01 5.38
C PHE A 97 -8.09 15.13 4.75
N ILE A 98 -9.03 14.34 5.26
CA ILE A 98 -10.41 14.32 4.75
C ILE A 98 -11.46 14.52 5.86
N SER A 99 -11.08 14.37 7.13
CA SER A 99 -11.89 14.71 8.30
C SER A 99 -11.09 14.72 9.59
#